data_AF-A0A3L6MYZ0-F1
#
_entry.id   AF-A0A3L6MYZ0-F1
#
_cell.length_a   1.000
_cell.length_b   1.000
_cell.length_c   1.000
_cell.angle_alpha   90.00
_cell.angle_beta   90.00
_cell.angle_gamma   90.00
#
_symmetry.space_group_name_H-M   'P 1'
#
loop_
_entity.id
_entity.type
_entity.pdbx_description
1 polymer ?
#
loop_
_entity_poly.entity_id
_entity_poly.type
_entity_poly.pdbx_seq_one_letter_code
_entity_poly.pdbx_strand_id
1 'polypeptide(L)'
;MRHSITQLTAVFTALSTTAHSAVLQRDKQGSCAKTKVAILGAGVAGIAAAQNLTKAGIDQFIIVEHNDYIGGRMRKQSFGKNADGQPYTIEFGANWVEGIGSEATHENPIWQLAKKYDLKSHESDYDNYLTFDHKGQTNWSSTIKSLEKIYGKAEAEAGRLLLGNLQDTSVRAAIRSRGPNKQSVINQY
;
A
#
# COMPACT_ATOMS: atom_id res chain seq x y z
N MET A 1 41.85 -14.37 -63.47
CA MET A 1 42.45 -14.14 -62.14
C MET A 1 41.48 -14.59 -61.08
N ARG A 2 41.73 -15.76 -60.47
CA ARG A 2 40.93 -16.35 -59.39
C ARG A 2 41.92 -16.87 -58.33
N HIS A 3 42.00 -16.18 -57.20
CA HIS A 3 42.57 -16.67 -55.93
C HIS A 3 41.52 -16.35 -54.87
N SER A 4 40.81 -17.35 -54.36
CA SER A 4 41.18 -18.26 -53.27
C SER A 4 40.86 -17.63 -51.91
N ILE A 5 39.95 -18.31 -51.24
CA ILE A 5 39.17 -17.94 -50.06
C ILE A 5 40.08 -17.82 -48.83
N THR A 6 40.00 -16.67 -48.15
CA THR A 6 40.50 -16.51 -46.78
C THR A 6 39.32 -16.24 -45.86
N GLN A 7 39.33 -16.99 -44.77
CA GLN A 7 38.40 -17.14 -43.66
C GLN A 7 37.63 -15.89 -43.22
N LEU A 8 36.36 -16.07 -42.84
CA LEU A 8 35.87 -15.57 -41.55
C LEU A 8 34.68 -16.41 -41.06
N THR A 9 34.96 -17.24 -40.07
CA THR A 9 33.99 -17.99 -39.26
C THR A 9 33.29 -17.01 -38.33
N ALA A 10 32.02 -16.69 -38.58
CA ALA A 10 31.18 -15.99 -37.63
C ALA A 10 30.41 -17.01 -36.79
N VAL A 11 30.88 -17.21 -35.56
CA VAL A 11 30.26 -18.06 -34.54
C VAL A 11 28.94 -17.42 -34.11
N PHE A 12 27.83 -18.10 -34.39
CA PHE A 12 26.52 -17.83 -33.80
C PHE A 12 26.54 -18.29 -32.34
N THR A 13 26.67 -17.36 -31.40
CA THR A 13 26.41 -17.64 -29.97
C THR A 13 25.06 -17.03 -29.61
N ALA A 14 24.05 -17.88 -29.53
CA ALA A 14 22.73 -17.53 -29.01
C ALA A 14 22.85 -17.14 -27.53
N LEU A 15 22.56 -15.88 -27.21
CA LEU A 15 22.48 -15.39 -25.84
C LEU A 15 21.09 -15.71 -25.28
N SER A 16 20.86 -16.98 -24.93
CA SER A 16 19.70 -17.38 -24.13
C SER A 16 19.97 -17.06 -22.66
N THR A 17 19.66 -15.84 -22.24
CA THR A 17 19.67 -15.48 -20.81
C THR A 17 18.49 -16.16 -20.12
N THR A 18 18.70 -17.39 -19.65
CA THR A 18 17.82 -18.00 -18.66
C THR A 18 18.10 -17.29 -17.33
N ALA A 19 17.21 -16.36 -16.97
CA ALA A 19 17.15 -15.82 -15.62
C ALA A 19 16.72 -16.96 -14.69
N HIS A 20 17.70 -17.75 -14.23
CA HIS A 20 17.50 -18.65 -13.12
C HIS A 20 17.30 -17.78 -11.89
N SER A 21 16.05 -17.70 -11.41
CA SER A 21 15.80 -17.32 -10.02
C SER A 21 16.65 -18.24 -9.15
N ALA A 22 17.71 -17.70 -8.56
CA ALA A 22 18.51 -18.43 -7.59
C ALA A 22 17.59 -18.74 -6.41
N VAL A 23 17.00 -19.94 -6.41
CA VAL A 23 16.43 -20.53 -5.22
C VAL A 23 17.62 -20.66 -4.28
N LEU A 24 17.68 -19.80 -3.25
CA LEU A 24 18.62 -19.95 -2.16
C LEU A 24 18.39 -21.34 -1.57
N GLN A 25 19.20 -22.32 -1.97
CA GLN A 25 19.23 -23.61 -1.31
C GLN A 25 19.67 -23.33 0.12
N ARG A 26 18.75 -23.52 1.06
CA ARG A 26 19.05 -23.44 2.48
C ARG A 26 19.92 -24.64 2.82
N ASP A 27 21.22 -24.43 2.89
CA ASP A 27 22.16 -25.43 3.42
C ASP A 27 21.65 -25.89 4.80
N LYS A 28 21.29 -27.17 4.89
CA LYS A 28 20.86 -27.84 6.12
C LYS A 28 22.06 -28.18 7.04
N GLN A 29 23.15 -27.44 6.92
CA GLN A 29 24.29 -27.43 7.86
C GLN A 29 24.42 -26.05 8.51
N GLY A 30 23.35 -25.53 9.10
CA GLY A 30 23.43 -24.32 9.92
C GLY A 30 23.91 -24.67 11.33
N SER A 31 25.08 -24.18 11.73
CA SER A 31 25.40 -24.09 13.16
C SER A 31 24.39 -23.16 13.83
N CYS A 32 23.99 -23.47 15.07
CA CYS A 32 23.07 -22.62 15.82
C CYS A 32 23.77 -21.29 16.14
N ALA A 33 23.60 -20.29 15.27
CA ALA A 33 24.21 -18.98 15.42
C ALA A 33 23.38 -18.11 16.36
N LYS A 34 23.93 -17.83 17.55
CA LYS A 34 23.33 -16.89 18.49
C LYS A 34 23.33 -15.49 17.87
N THR A 35 22.14 -15.00 17.51
CA THR A 35 21.96 -13.74 16.79
C THR A 35 21.40 -12.68 17.73
N LYS A 36 22.01 -11.50 17.76
CA LYS A 36 21.49 -10.32 18.45
C LYS A 36 20.91 -9.36 17.43
N VAL A 37 19.72 -8.82 17.67
CA VAL A 37 19.02 -7.95 16.71
C VAL A 37 18.71 -6.59 17.34
N ALA A 38 18.96 -5.51 16.60
CA ALA A 38 18.46 -4.18 16.94
C ALA A 38 17.33 -3.83 15.97
N ILE A 39 16.16 -3.51 16.51
CA ILE A 39 15.00 -3.04 15.75
C ILE A 39 14.93 -1.53 15.93
N LEU A 40 15.01 -0.78 14.83
CA LEU A 40 14.95 0.68 14.85
C LEU A 40 13.51 1.14 14.57
N GLY A 41 12.85 1.64 15.60
CA GLY A 41 11.46 2.11 15.59
C GLY A 41 10.48 1.11 16.20
N ALA A 42 9.68 1.58 17.15
CA ALA A 42 8.59 0.86 17.80
C ALA A 42 7.21 1.14 17.15
N GLY A 43 7.20 1.37 15.83
CA GLY A 43 5.96 1.39 15.04
C GLY A 43 5.41 -0.02 14.78
N VAL A 44 4.27 -0.11 14.09
CA VAL A 44 3.61 -1.39 13.75
C VAL A 44 4.59 -2.41 13.15
N ALA A 45 5.42 -1.98 12.20
CA ALA A 45 6.39 -2.86 11.55
C ALA A 45 7.48 -3.37 12.52
N GLY A 46 7.99 -2.51 13.41
CA GLY A 46 9.01 -2.89 14.39
C GLY A 46 8.46 -3.84 15.46
N ILE A 47 7.24 -3.58 15.96
CA ILE A 47 6.55 -4.48 16.89
C ILE A 47 6.25 -5.83 16.21
N ALA A 48 5.79 -5.83 14.95
CA ALA A 48 5.55 -7.06 14.20
C ALA A 48 6.85 -7.84 13.95
N ALA A 49 7.96 -7.16 13.67
CA ALA A 49 9.28 -7.79 13.54
C ALA A 49 9.71 -8.45 14.86
N ALA A 50 9.59 -7.74 15.99
CA ALA A 50 9.86 -8.29 17.31
C ALA A 50 9.02 -9.54 17.60
N GLN A 51 7.71 -9.49 17.34
CA GLN A 51 6.82 -10.64 17.51
C GLN A 51 7.25 -11.84 16.65
N ASN A 52 7.67 -11.60 15.40
CA ASN A 52 8.11 -12.67 14.51
C ASN A 52 9.47 -13.26 14.91
N LEU A 53 10.40 -12.44 15.41
CA LEU A 53 11.66 -12.92 15.99
C LEU A 53 11.39 -13.82 17.20
N THR A 54 10.53 -13.39 18.13
CA THR A 54 10.14 -14.21 19.29
C THR A 54 9.53 -15.55 18.85
N LYS A 55 8.61 -15.54 17.88
CA LYS A 55 8.02 -16.78 17.34
C LYS A 55 9.04 -17.71 16.67
N ALA A 56 10.11 -17.15 16.11
CA ALA A 56 11.21 -17.90 15.51
C ALA A 56 12.26 -18.37 16.55
N GLY A 57 12.04 -18.12 17.84
CA GLY A 57 12.99 -18.49 18.91
C GLY A 57 14.19 -17.55 19.03
N ILE A 58 14.12 -16.36 18.42
CA ILE A 58 15.14 -15.31 18.55
C ILE A 58 14.63 -14.29 19.56
N ASP A 59 15.11 -14.37 20.79
CA ASP A 59 14.70 -13.52 21.92
C ASP A 59 15.71 -12.41 22.25
N GLN A 60 16.94 -12.51 21.73
CA GLN A 60 17.99 -11.53 21.94
C GLN A 60 17.84 -10.31 21.03
N PHE A 61 16.82 -9.49 21.27
CA PHE A 61 16.66 -8.23 20.55
C PHE A 61 16.36 -7.04 21.45
N ILE A 62 16.63 -5.85 20.93
CA ILE A 62 16.21 -4.57 21.51
C ILE A 62 15.40 -3.79 20.48
N ILE A 63 14.46 -2.98 20.95
CA ILE A 63 13.74 -2.01 20.13
C ILE A 63 14.19 -0.61 20.56
N VAL A 64 14.69 0.17 19.62
CA VAL A 64 15.13 1.56 19.85
C VAL A 64 14.10 2.47 19.20
N GLU A 65 13.36 3.22 20.01
CA GLU A 65 12.37 4.21 19.57
C GLU A 65 12.84 5.61 19.98
N HIS A 66 12.66 6.57 19.08
CA HIS A 66 13.02 7.96 19.33
C HIS A 66 11.97 8.67 20.19
N ASN A 67 10.70 8.36 19.96
CA ASN A 67 9.59 8.95 20.68
C ASN A 67 9.48 8.42 22.11
N ASP A 68 8.80 9.17 22.97
CA ASP A 68 8.38 8.76 24.31
C ASP A 68 7.15 7.82 24.30
N TYR A 69 6.68 7.42 23.12
CA TYR A 69 5.57 6.50 22.90
C TYR A 69 5.87 5.49 21.79
N ILE A 70 5.12 4.39 21.79
CA ILE A 70 5.15 3.35 20.75
C ILE A 70 3.98 3.52 19.77
N GLY A 71 4.03 2.82 18.64
CA GLY A 71 3.00 2.86 17.58
C GLY A 71 3.41 3.67 16.36
N GLY A 72 4.38 4.58 16.51
CA GLY A 72 4.92 5.39 15.42
C GLY A 72 3.85 6.30 14.80
N ARG A 73 3.45 6.01 13.55
CA ARG A 73 2.35 6.73 12.87
C ARG A 73 0.95 6.27 13.31
N MET A 74 0.83 5.23 14.13
CA MET A 74 -0.43 4.92 14.82
C MET A 74 -0.38 5.55 16.21
N ARG A 75 -0.96 6.74 16.34
CA ARG A 75 -0.90 7.55 17.56
C ARG A 75 -2.27 8.12 17.88
N LYS A 76 -2.72 7.89 19.11
CA LYS A 76 -3.87 8.54 19.71
C LYS A 76 -3.48 9.70 20.61
N GLN A 77 -4.41 10.61 20.83
CA GLN A 77 -4.27 11.76 21.71
C GLN A 77 -5.61 12.04 22.41
N SER A 78 -5.54 12.52 23.66
CA SER A 78 -6.71 13.05 24.36
C SER A 78 -7.03 14.47 23.90
N PHE A 79 -8.31 14.75 23.63
CA PHE A 79 -8.79 16.04 23.16
C PHE A 79 -10.13 16.43 23.79
N GLY A 80 -10.29 17.70 24.17
CA GLY A 80 -11.53 18.22 24.75
C GLY A 80 -12.00 17.44 25.99
N LYS A 81 -13.29 17.61 26.34
CA LYS A 81 -14.00 16.83 27.34
C LYS A 81 -15.44 16.61 26.87
N ASN A 82 -15.97 15.42 27.12
CA ASN A 82 -17.37 15.09 26.89
C ASN A 82 -18.26 15.64 28.01
N ALA A 83 -19.57 15.41 27.92
CA ALA A 83 -20.55 15.88 28.92
C ALA A 83 -20.26 15.37 30.34
N ASP A 84 -19.61 14.20 30.47
CA ASP A 84 -19.22 13.59 31.75
C ASP A 84 -17.84 14.06 32.24
N GLY A 85 -17.21 15.02 31.55
CA GLY A 85 -15.89 15.56 31.88
C GLY A 85 -14.70 14.69 31.46
N GLN A 86 -14.93 13.57 30.78
CA GLN A 86 -13.88 12.67 30.27
C GLN A 86 -13.35 13.16 28.92
N PRO A 87 -12.03 13.06 28.64
CA PRO A 87 -11.50 13.50 27.37
C PRO A 87 -11.92 12.59 26.21
N TYR A 88 -12.11 13.17 25.03
CA TYR A 88 -12.24 12.37 23.81
C TYR A 88 -10.89 11.76 23.45
N THR A 89 -10.93 10.56 22.89
CA THR A 89 -9.76 9.96 22.24
C THR A 89 -9.86 10.21 20.75
N ILE A 90 -8.83 10.82 20.17
CA ILE A 90 -8.72 11.05 18.72
C ILE A 90 -7.43 10.42 18.20
N GLU A 91 -7.45 9.88 17.00
CA GLU A 91 -6.24 9.34 16.36
C GLU A 91 -5.59 10.42 15.50
N PHE A 92 -4.34 10.76 15.80
CA PHE A 92 -3.50 11.66 14.99
C PHE A 92 -2.90 10.96 13.77
N GLY A 93 -3.12 9.65 13.66
CA GLY A 93 -2.45 8.77 12.70
C GLY A 93 -3.42 7.96 11.86
N ALA A 94 -3.23 6.65 11.85
CA ALA A 94 -4.16 5.74 11.19
C ALA A 94 -5.53 5.75 11.89
N ASN A 95 -6.58 6.03 11.11
CA ASN A 95 -7.96 6.17 11.59
C ASN A 95 -8.91 5.15 10.94
N TRP A 96 -8.57 4.61 9.76
CA TRP A 96 -9.41 3.72 8.98
C TRP A 96 -8.77 2.35 8.80
N VAL A 97 -9.61 1.30 8.83
CA VAL A 97 -9.27 -0.02 8.30
C VAL A 97 -9.87 -0.09 6.90
N GLU A 98 -9.06 0.26 5.90
CA GLU A 98 -9.51 0.32 4.51
C GLU A 98 -9.66 -1.08 3.92
N GLY A 99 -10.83 -1.35 3.33
CA GLY A 99 -11.16 -2.63 2.72
C GLY A 99 -11.09 -3.80 3.70
N ILE A 100 -12.22 -4.17 4.31
CA ILE A 100 -12.26 -5.27 5.29
C ILE A 100 -12.17 -6.67 4.66
N GLY A 101 -12.36 -6.77 3.34
CA GLY A 101 -12.47 -8.02 2.60
C GLY A 101 -13.86 -8.65 2.70
N SER A 102 -14.00 -9.85 2.16
CA SER A 102 -15.24 -10.64 2.08
C SER A 102 -14.89 -12.12 1.89
N GLU A 103 -15.85 -13.04 1.92
CA GLU A 103 -15.57 -14.47 1.62
C GLU A 103 -14.98 -14.70 0.23
N ALA A 104 -15.30 -13.83 -0.74
CA ALA A 104 -14.77 -13.87 -2.10
C ALA A 104 -13.36 -13.24 -2.23
N THR A 105 -12.89 -12.53 -1.21
CA THR A 105 -11.59 -11.85 -1.19
C THR A 105 -10.78 -12.27 0.03
N HIS A 106 -9.51 -11.89 0.11
CA HIS A 106 -8.75 -12.18 1.32
C HIS A 106 -9.16 -11.16 2.41
N GLU A 107 -9.52 -11.63 3.60
CA GLU A 107 -9.83 -10.74 4.72
C GLU A 107 -8.59 -9.90 5.09
N ASN A 108 -8.81 -8.62 5.34
CA ASN A 108 -7.72 -7.71 5.69
C ASN A 108 -7.12 -8.11 7.05
N PRO A 109 -5.80 -8.35 7.15
CA PRO A 109 -5.17 -8.74 8.41
C PRO A 109 -5.31 -7.66 9.51
N ILE A 110 -5.45 -6.39 9.15
CA ILE A 110 -5.73 -5.32 10.11
C ILE A 110 -7.15 -5.46 10.67
N TRP A 111 -8.11 -5.89 9.86
CA TRP A 111 -9.47 -6.15 10.33
C TRP A 111 -9.53 -7.35 11.28
N GLN A 112 -8.73 -8.40 11.02
CA GLN A 112 -8.57 -9.51 11.96
C GLN A 112 -8.02 -9.04 13.31
N LEU A 113 -7.05 -8.13 13.31
CA LEU A 113 -6.52 -7.54 14.54
C LEU A 113 -7.58 -6.70 15.26
N ALA A 114 -8.36 -5.89 14.53
CA ALA A 114 -9.44 -5.10 15.11
C ALA A 114 -10.45 -5.99 15.84
N LYS A 115 -10.90 -7.08 15.21
CA LYS A 115 -11.79 -8.08 15.83
C LYS A 115 -11.14 -8.76 17.05
N LYS A 116 -9.88 -9.18 16.92
CA LYS A 116 -9.15 -9.88 17.99
C LYS A 116 -9.04 -9.04 19.27
N TYR A 117 -8.87 -7.73 19.14
CA TYR A 117 -8.72 -6.80 20.26
C TYR A 117 -10.01 -6.04 20.60
N ASP A 118 -11.15 -6.46 20.03
CA ASP A 118 -12.47 -5.86 20.25
C ASP A 118 -12.45 -4.32 20.08
N LEU A 119 -11.80 -3.86 19.01
CA LEU A 119 -11.73 -2.43 18.71
C LEU A 119 -13.11 -1.92 18.29
N LYS A 120 -13.58 -0.87 18.96
CA LYS A 120 -14.78 -0.15 18.57
C LYS A 120 -14.53 0.56 17.24
N SER A 121 -15.32 0.22 16.23
CA SER A 121 -15.29 0.85 14.91
C SER A 121 -16.67 1.37 14.53
N HIS A 122 -16.71 2.20 13.50
CA HIS A 122 -17.92 2.69 12.87
C HIS A 122 -17.76 2.55 11.36
N GLU A 123 -18.82 2.17 10.66
CA GLU A 123 -18.82 2.10 9.21
C GLU A 123 -18.74 3.52 8.61
N SER A 124 -17.88 3.72 7.63
CA SER A 124 -17.84 4.99 6.89
C SER A 124 -18.79 4.89 5.70
N ASP A 125 -19.95 5.54 5.80
CA ASP A 125 -20.89 5.69 4.69
C ASP A 125 -20.38 6.79 3.74
N TYR A 126 -19.73 6.37 2.67
CA TYR A 126 -19.15 7.27 1.66
C TYR A 126 -20.19 7.86 0.70
N ASP A 127 -21.44 7.41 0.74
CA ASP A 127 -22.54 7.94 -0.07
C ASP A 127 -23.35 9.02 0.67
N ASN A 128 -23.26 9.06 1.99
CA ASN A 128 -23.95 10.04 2.84
C ASN A 128 -23.05 11.25 3.15
N TYR A 129 -22.96 12.16 2.18
CA TYR A 129 -22.19 13.39 2.33
C TYR A 129 -22.98 14.63 1.91
N LEU A 130 -22.61 15.76 2.52
CA LEU A 130 -23.02 17.09 2.09
C LEU A 130 -21.80 17.81 1.50
N THR A 131 -22.03 18.54 0.41
CA THR A 131 -20.97 19.30 -0.26
C THR A 131 -21.14 20.79 -0.04
N PHE A 132 -20.01 21.49 0.08
CA PHE A 132 -19.95 22.91 0.40
C PHE A 132 -18.91 23.62 -0.48
N ASP A 133 -19.13 24.90 -0.74
CA ASP A 133 -18.13 25.82 -1.29
C ASP A 133 -17.98 27.05 -0.38
N HIS A 134 -17.23 28.05 -0.83
CA HIS A 134 -17.01 29.30 -0.08
C HIS A 134 -18.29 30.12 0.19
N LYS A 135 -19.43 29.78 -0.43
CA LYS A 135 -20.73 30.44 -0.23
C LYS A 135 -21.69 29.62 0.64
N GLY A 136 -21.34 28.37 0.96
CA GLY A 136 -22.16 27.48 1.79
C GLY A 136 -22.46 26.15 1.11
N GLN A 137 -23.57 25.53 1.49
CA GLN A 137 -23.97 24.23 0.95
C GLN A 137 -24.30 24.34 -0.54
N THR A 138 -23.62 23.54 -1.36
CA THR A 138 -23.78 23.51 -2.81
C THR A 138 -23.77 22.06 -3.26
N ASN A 139 -24.69 21.63 -4.12
CA ASN A 139 -24.76 20.25 -4.58
C ASN A 139 -23.73 19.95 -5.69
N TRP A 140 -22.66 19.24 -5.34
CA TRP A 140 -21.62 18.80 -6.28
C TRP A 140 -21.71 17.30 -6.62
N SER A 141 -22.77 16.61 -6.22
CA SER A 141 -22.88 15.15 -6.35
C SER A 141 -22.78 14.67 -7.80
N SER A 142 -23.27 15.44 -8.78
CA SER A 142 -23.13 15.09 -10.21
C SER A 142 -21.68 15.14 -10.69
N THR A 143 -20.90 16.10 -10.19
CA THR A 143 -19.49 16.27 -10.51
C THR A 143 -18.66 15.17 -9.87
N ILE A 144 -18.94 14.85 -8.61
CA ILE A 144 -18.30 13.75 -7.88
C ILE A 144 -18.56 12.42 -8.60
N LYS A 145 -19.82 12.13 -8.96
CA LYS A 145 -20.17 10.92 -9.74
C LYS A 145 -19.45 10.84 -11.09
N SER A 146 -19.27 11.98 -11.76
CA SER A 146 -18.50 12.04 -13.01
C SER A 146 -17.03 11.69 -12.77
N LEU A 147 -16.44 12.22 -11.70
CA LEU A 147 -15.07 11.94 -11.31
C LEU A 147 -14.87 10.48 -10.90
N GLU A 148 -15.76 9.91 -10.08
CA GLU A 148 -15.76 8.49 -9.70
C GLU A 148 -15.79 7.58 -10.93
N LYS A 149 -16.60 7.90 -11.93
CA LYS A 149 -16.61 7.15 -13.19
C LYS A 149 -15.26 7.17 -13.92
N ILE A 150 -14.53 8.29 -13.87
CA ILE A 150 -13.20 8.40 -14.45
C ILE A 150 -12.18 7.63 -13.61
N TYR A 151 -12.28 7.72 -12.28
CA TYR A 151 -11.45 6.97 -11.33
C TYR A 151 -11.62 5.46 -11.51
N GLY A 152 -12.85 4.94 -11.60
CA GLY A 152 -13.08 3.51 -11.80
C GLY A 152 -12.47 2.99 -13.12
N LYS A 153 -12.45 3.79 -14.19
CA LYS A 153 -11.72 3.43 -15.41
C LYS A 153 -10.20 3.41 -15.18
N ALA A 154 -9.67 4.32 -14.35
CA ALA A 154 -8.26 4.39 -14.02
C ALA A 154 -7.82 3.19 -13.20
N GLU A 155 -8.63 2.77 -12.24
CA GLU A 155 -8.42 1.57 -11.43
C GLU A 155 -8.46 0.30 -12.27
N ALA A 156 -9.43 0.17 -13.18
CA ALA A 156 -9.51 -0.98 -14.08
C ALA A 156 -8.23 -1.14 -14.92
N GLU A 157 -7.64 -0.03 -15.37
CA GLU A 157 -6.35 -0.08 -16.06
C GLU A 157 -5.19 -0.42 -15.13
N ALA A 158 -5.14 0.16 -13.92
CA ALA A 158 -4.11 -0.18 -12.96
C ALA A 158 -4.10 -1.69 -12.70
N GLY A 159 -5.29 -2.30 -12.59
CA GLY A 159 -5.44 -3.76 -12.53
C GLY A 159 -4.88 -4.47 -13.77
N ARG A 160 -5.17 -3.97 -14.98
CA ARG A 160 -4.61 -4.52 -16.23
C ARG A 160 -3.08 -4.41 -16.28
N LEU A 161 -2.50 -3.27 -15.91
CA LEU A 161 -1.06 -3.03 -15.88
C LEU A 161 -0.38 -3.97 -14.89
N LEU A 162 -0.95 -4.13 -13.70
CA LEU A 162 -0.47 -5.05 -12.67
C LEU A 162 -0.45 -6.50 -13.16
N LEU A 163 -1.58 -6.98 -13.72
CA LEU A 163 -1.68 -8.35 -14.24
C LEU A 163 -0.76 -8.60 -15.44
N GLY A 164 -0.52 -7.57 -16.24
CA GLY A 164 0.39 -7.63 -17.40
C GLY A 164 1.86 -7.44 -17.07
N ASN A 165 2.23 -7.18 -15.80
CA ASN A 165 3.57 -6.78 -15.38
C ASN A 165 4.12 -5.61 -16.23
N LEU A 166 3.27 -4.62 -16.49
CA LEU A 166 3.58 -3.45 -17.29
C LEU A 166 4.02 -2.29 -16.41
N GLN A 167 4.69 -1.30 -17.01
CA GLN A 167 5.07 -0.08 -16.30
C GLN A 167 3.84 0.65 -15.76
N ASP A 168 3.87 0.95 -14.47
CA ASP A 168 2.78 1.66 -13.79
C ASP A 168 2.72 3.14 -14.20
N THR A 169 1.57 3.78 -13.95
CA THR A 169 1.33 5.17 -14.29
C THR A 169 0.78 5.95 -13.09
N SER A 170 1.10 7.23 -13.01
CA SER A 170 0.55 8.08 -11.96
C SER A 170 -0.98 8.19 -12.08
N VAL A 171 -1.69 8.25 -10.95
CA VAL A 171 -3.15 8.50 -10.89
C VAL A 171 -3.54 9.74 -11.70
N ARG A 172 -2.74 10.81 -11.65
CA ARG A 172 -2.94 12.03 -12.45
C ARG A 172 -2.94 11.74 -13.96
N ALA A 173 -1.96 10.97 -14.44
CA ALA A 173 -1.87 10.60 -15.85
C ALA A 173 -3.04 9.72 -16.27
N ALA A 174 -3.40 8.74 -15.42
CA ALA A 174 -4.52 7.84 -15.62
C ALA A 174 -5.87 8.58 -15.72
N ILE A 175 -6.13 9.54 -14.83
CA ILE A 175 -7.35 10.36 -14.88
C ILE A 175 -7.36 11.23 -16.12
N ARG A 176 -6.23 11.85 -16.48
CA ARG A 176 -6.13 12.73 -17.64
C ARG A 176 -6.37 11.99 -18.96
N SER A 177 -5.95 10.73 -19.07
CA SER A 177 -6.19 9.92 -20.28
C SER A 177 -7.62 9.39 -20.38
N ARG A 178 -8.36 9.36 -19.26
CA ARG A 178 -9.72 8.78 -19.17
C ARG A 178 -10.84 9.79 -18.97
N GLY A 179 -10.47 11.02 -18.65
CA GLY A 179 -11.38 12.15 -18.53
C GLY A 179 -11.97 12.57 -19.87
N PRO A 180 -12.98 13.47 -19.85
CA PRO A 180 -13.57 14.00 -21.07
C PRO A 180 -12.49 14.67 -21.95
N ASN A 181 -12.59 14.46 -23.27
CA ASN A 181 -11.71 15.11 -24.24
C ASN A 181 -11.76 16.63 -24.04
N LYS A 182 -10.59 17.27 -23.96
CA LYS A 182 -10.48 18.74 -23.76
C LYS A 182 -11.28 19.56 -24.79
N GLN A 183 -11.60 19.00 -25.96
CA GLN A 183 -12.44 19.65 -26.97
C GLN A 183 -13.86 19.97 -26.48
N SER A 184 -14.44 19.25 -25.50
CA SER A 184 -15.83 19.48 -25.09
C SER A 184 -15.98 20.45 -23.92
N VAL A 185 -14.90 20.80 -23.22
CA VAL A 185 -14.94 21.65 -22.01
C VAL A 185 -14.62 23.11 -22.33
N ILE A 186 -14.00 23.38 -23.48
CA ILE A 186 -13.63 24.73 -23.93
C ILE A 186 -14.84 25.52 -24.46
N ASN A 187 -15.98 24.87 -24.73
CA ASN A 187 -17.20 25.52 -25.24
C ASN A 187 -18.27 25.80 -24.17
N GLN A 188 -17.91 25.80 -22.89
CA GLN A 188 -18.87 26.06 -21.78
C GLN A 188 -18.45 27.19 -20.83
N TYR A 189 -17.55 28.08 -21.27
CA TYR A 189 -17.27 29.36 -20.61
C TYR A 189 -17.36 30.49 -21.62
#